data_AF-A0AAV2B546-F1
#
_entry.id   AF-A0AAV2B546-F1
#
_cell.length_a   1.000
_cell.length_b   1.000
_cell.length_c   1.000
_cell.angle_alpha   90.00
_cell.angle_beta   90.00
_cell.angle_gamma   90.00
#
_symmetry.space_group_name_H-M   'P 1'
#
loop_
_entity.id
_entity.type
_entity.pdbx_description
1 polymer ?
#
loop_
_entity_poly.entity_id
_entity_poly.type
_entity_poly.pdbx_seq_one_letter_code
_entity_poly.pdbx_strand_id
1 'polypeptide(L)'
;MFVFPRPLIRNSLLILITLAVLFCIKDSLFEMLTGISALTEGNDFNNHESTSQPPTTRNTTKRELMLIQMLFRHGHRAPFMLYPYDPNSEDFWKEGMGMLTQLGRLQHYAMGVHLQQRYKDFITTNPKEIEMINSNNFRCQYGVYCFIAGMYEPTKEFSFTDEIKWQPIISRQAEYKGKSVLTRGKCKISDEDSYALKRSVEANRTKEKYHDLYNFWSRNSGRLIDSWVLASDLGKTLACEKEYNLTIPEWGLKYWSFPVK
;
A
#
# COMPACT_ATOMS: atom_id res chain seq x y z
N MET A 1 39.05 -13.80 50.83
CA MET A 1 38.75 -12.46 51.34
C MET A 1 39.05 -11.47 50.22
N PHE A 2 38.04 -11.13 49.40
CA PHE A 2 38.21 -10.23 48.25
C PHE A 2 37.90 -8.80 48.68
N VAL A 3 38.92 -7.94 48.66
CA VAL A 3 38.79 -6.51 48.94
C VAL A 3 38.49 -5.81 47.62
N PHE A 4 37.24 -5.35 47.46
CA PHE A 4 36.86 -4.52 46.32
C PHE A 4 37.35 -3.07 46.53
N PRO A 5 37.98 -2.44 45.52
CA PRO A 5 38.41 -1.06 45.63
C PRO A 5 37.18 -0.12 45.72
N ARG A 6 37.16 0.72 46.77
CA ARG A 6 36.09 1.68 47.12
C ARG A 6 35.60 2.65 46.02
N PRO A 7 36.33 3.03 44.95
CA PRO A 7 35.78 3.96 43.95
C PRO A 7 34.75 3.35 42.99
N LEU A 8 34.69 2.03 42.80
CA LEU A 8 33.74 1.39 41.88
C LEU A 8 32.31 1.26 42.44
N ILE A 9 32.18 1.19 43.77
CA ILE A 9 30.87 1.12 44.45
C ILE A 9 30.17 2.48 44.41
N ARG A 10 30.92 3.59 44.53
CA ARG A 10 30.35 4.95 44.55
C ARG A 10 29.71 5.33 43.22
N ASN A 11 30.34 5.01 42.09
CA ASN A 11 29.82 5.34 40.77
C ASN A 11 28.60 4.48 40.41
N SER A 12 28.60 3.21 40.81
CA SER A 12 27.46 2.31 40.60
C SER A 12 26.24 2.74 41.43
N LEU A 13 26.46 3.19 42.67
CA LEU A 13 25.39 3.70 43.54
C LEU A 13 24.81 5.02 43.02
N LEU A 14 25.65 5.94 42.51
CA LEU A 14 25.20 7.18 41.88
C LEU A 14 24.33 6.91 40.64
N ILE A 15 24.74 5.98 39.77
CA ILE A 15 23.95 5.61 38.58
C ILE A 15 22.60 5.01 38.99
N LEU A 16 22.57 4.12 39.99
CA LEU A 16 21.32 3.54 40.47
C LEU A 16 20.39 4.59 41.09
N ILE A 17 20.93 5.55 41.84
CA ILE A 17 20.14 6.67 42.39
C ILE A 17 19.61 7.58 41.27
N THR A 18 20.43 7.90 40.26
CA THR A 18 19.99 8.72 39.12
C THR A 18 18.88 8.02 38.32
N LEU A 19 19.01 6.71 38.08
CA LEU A 19 17.97 5.92 37.40
C LEU A 19 16.68 5.83 38.23
N ALA A 20 16.79 5.66 39.55
CA ALA A 20 15.63 5.66 40.45
C ALA A 20 14.92 7.03 40.46
N VAL A 21 15.66 8.14 40.49
CA VAL A 21 15.07 9.49 40.42
C VAL A 21 14.38 9.73 39.08
N LEU A 22 14.99 9.32 37.96
CA LEU A 22 14.36 9.42 36.63
C LEU A 22 13.09 8.56 36.52
N PHE A 23 13.09 7.37 37.14
CA PHE A 23 11.92 6.51 37.20
C PHE A 23 10.78 7.16 38.03
N CYS A 24 11.09 7.69 39.22
CA CYS A 24 10.11 8.39 40.06
C CYS A 24 9.54 9.65 39.39
N ILE A 25 10.38 10.41 38.66
CA ILE A 25 9.91 11.59 37.90
C ILE A 25 8.97 11.17 36.77
N LYS A 26 9.27 10.07 36.06
CA LYS A 26 8.42 9.57 34.97
C LYS A 26 7.04 9.14 35.48
N ASP A 27 6.99 8.44 36.61
CA ASP A 27 5.72 7.97 37.18
C ASP A 27 4.87 9.15 37.68
N SER A 28 5.50 10.15 38.30
CA SER A 28 4.80 11.37 38.77
C SER A 28 4.30 12.26 37.61
N LEU A 29 5.05 12.35 36.51
CA LEU A 29 4.60 13.03 35.29
C LEU A 29 3.46 12.29 34.58
N PHE A 30 3.45 10.96 34.64
CA PHE A 30 2.40 10.13 34.07
C PHE A 30 1.08 10.28 34.82
N GLU A 31 1.09 10.34 36.16
CA GLU A 31 -0.11 10.62 36.97
C GLU A 31 -0.65 12.04 36.75
N MET A 32 0.22 13.02 36.50
CA MET A 32 -0.21 14.38 36.16
C MET A 32 -0.92 14.44 34.80
N LEU A 33 -0.43 13.67 33.81
CA LEU A 33 -1.02 13.61 32.47
C LEU A 33 -2.36 12.87 32.46
N THR A 34 -2.52 11.82 33.27
CA THR A 34 -3.82 11.13 33.42
C THR A 34 -4.86 11.98 34.15
N GLY A 35 -4.43 12.83 35.10
CA GLY A 35 -5.29 13.81 35.77
C GLY A 35 -5.82 14.92 34.85
N ILE A 36 -5.05 15.32 33.83
CA ILE A 36 -5.49 16.33 32.84
C ILE A 36 -6.53 15.76 31.87
N SER A 37 -6.43 14.47 31.49
CA SER A 37 -7.45 13.80 30.66
C SER A 37 -8.80 13.58 31.36
N ALA A 38 -8.84 13.62 32.70
CA ALA A 38 -10.07 13.45 33.48
C ALA A 38 -10.89 14.75 33.66
N LEU A 39 -10.39 15.90 33.21
CA LEU A 39 -11.08 17.20 33.29
C LEU A 39 -11.84 17.58 32.01
N THR A 40 -11.87 16.69 31.00
CA THR A 40 -12.51 16.98 29.69
C THR A 40 -13.72 16.12 29.34
N GLU A 41 -14.26 15.33 30.25
CA GLU A 41 -15.52 14.60 30.04
C GLU A 41 -16.59 15.05 31.04
N GLY A 42 -17.49 15.93 30.59
CA GLY A 42 -18.64 16.37 31.37
C GLY A 42 -19.64 17.19 30.56
N ASN A 43 -20.85 16.63 30.41
CA ASN A 43 -22.15 17.23 30.12
C ASN A 43 -22.66 17.36 28.67
N ASP A 44 -23.46 16.34 28.33
CA ASP A 44 -24.92 16.37 28.08
C ASP A 44 -25.54 17.08 26.86
N PHE A 45 -26.35 16.27 26.19
CA PHE A 45 -27.24 16.58 25.08
C PHE A 45 -28.62 17.07 25.56
N ASN A 46 -29.13 18.07 24.81
CA ASN A 46 -30.52 18.36 24.42
C ASN A 46 -31.28 19.56 25.06
N ASN A 47 -31.65 20.44 24.11
CA ASN A 47 -32.86 21.26 23.94
C ASN A 47 -33.06 22.49 24.85
N HIS A 48 -32.90 23.71 24.31
CA HIS A 48 -34.01 24.45 23.66
C HIS A 48 -33.54 25.79 23.06
N GLU A 49 -34.33 26.27 22.12
CA GLU A 49 -34.48 27.66 21.65
C GLU A 49 -33.49 28.26 20.64
N SER A 50 -34.04 28.42 19.44
CA SER A 50 -33.57 29.26 18.34
C SER A 50 -33.46 30.72 18.78
N THR A 51 -32.25 31.18 19.04
CA THR A 51 -31.90 32.61 18.91
C THR A 51 -30.83 32.75 17.85
N SER A 52 -31.17 33.42 16.75
CA SER A 52 -30.28 33.74 15.65
C SER A 52 -29.17 34.69 16.14
N GLN A 53 -28.05 34.15 16.58
CA GLN A 53 -26.81 34.91 16.64
C GLN A 53 -26.21 35.01 15.23
N PRO A 54 -25.72 36.20 14.82
CA PRO A 54 -25.04 36.36 13.55
C PRO A 54 -23.83 35.41 13.53
N PRO A 55 -23.51 34.79 12.37
CA PRO A 55 -22.41 33.83 12.29
C PRO A 55 -21.15 34.55 12.74
N THR A 56 -20.63 34.14 13.90
CA THR A 56 -19.29 34.49 14.33
C THR A 56 -18.38 34.07 13.19
N THR A 57 -17.78 35.07 12.54
CA THR A 57 -16.75 34.88 11.52
C THR A 57 -15.64 34.06 12.15
N ARG A 58 -15.71 32.73 11.98
CA ARG A 58 -14.55 31.87 12.18
C ARG A 58 -13.52 32.46 11.24
N ASN A 59 -12.50 33.09 11.80
CA ASN A 59 -11.24 33.36 11.11
C ASN A 59 -10.71 32.00 10.68
N THR A 60 -11.18 31.53 9.53
CA THR A 60 -10.64 30.35 8.89
C THR A 60 -9.25 30.76 8.45
N THR A 61 -8.25 30.43 9.26
CA THR A 61 -6.86 30.48 8.82
C THR A 61 -6.80 29.73 7.50
N LYS A 62 -6.46 30.46 6.43
CA LYS A 62 -6.43 29.93 5.07
C LYS A 62 -5.46 28.75 5.08
N ARG A 63 -5.98 27.53 4.87
CA ARG A 63 -5.15 26.32 4.75
C ARG A 63 -4.66 26.24 3.31
N GLU A 64 -3.38 25.95 3.15
CA GLU A 64 -2.71 25.84 1.86
C GLU A 64 -2.15 24.42 1.68
N LEU A 65 -2.32 23.86 0.48
CA LEU A 65 -1.72 22.58 0.12
C LEU A 65 -0.23 22.82 -0.14
N MET A 66 0.64 22.09 0.58
CA MET A 66 2.09 22.25 0.49
C MET A 66 2.79 21.10 -0.23
N LEU A 67 2.23 19.89 -0.15
CA LEU A 67 2.84 18.67 -0.68
C LEU A 67 1.77 17.64 -1.00
N ILE A 68 1.97 16.93 -2.11
CA ILE A 68 1.20 15.74 -2.47
C ILE A 68 2.16 14.55 -2.48
N GLN A 69 1.90 13.55 -1.64
CA GLN A 69 2.58 12.27 -1.68
C GLN A 69 1.58 11.18 -2.09
N MET A 70 1.91 10.44 -3.15
CA MET A 70 1.04 9.41 -3.71
C MET A 70 1.75 8.06 -3.71
N LEU A 71 1.04 7.04 -3.25
CA LEU A 71 1.44 5.64 -3.40
C LEU A 71 0.25 4.89 -4.00
N PHE A 72 0.45 4.29 -5.16
CA PHE A 72 -0.57 3.52 -5.84
C PHE A 72 -0.01 2.22 -6.39
N ARG A 73 -0.88 1.23 -6.50
CA ARG A 73 -0.57 -0.06 -7.14
C ARG A 73 -0.49 0.13 -8.65
N HIS A 74 0.24 -0.76 -9.32
CA HIS A 74 0.14 -0.90 -10.77
C HIS A 74 -1.32 -1.16 -11.20
N GLY A 75 -1.67 -0.74 -12.41
CA GLY A 75 -2.94 -1.05 -13.05
C GLY A 75 -3.06 -2.53 -13.42
N HIS A 76 -4.12 -2.86 -14.16
CA HIS A 76 -4.40 -4.21 -14.61
C HIS A 76 -3.22 -4.84 -15.39
N ARG A 77 -2.88 -6.08 -15.04
CA ARG A 77 -1.79 -6.85 -15.66
C ARG A 77 -2.27 -8.24 -16.02
N ALA A 78 -1.56 -8.89 -16.95
CA ALA A 78 -1.73 -10.31 -17.18
C ALA A 78 -1.40 -11.12 -15.90
N PRO A 79 -1.99 -12.31 -15.72
CA PRO A 79 -1.55 -13.28 -14.72
C PRO A 79 -0.08 -13.64 -14.94
N PHE A 80 0.58 -14.17 -13.90
CA PHE A 80 1.98 -14.61 -14.05
C PHE A 80 2.09 -15.94 -14.80
N MET A 81 1.04 -16.77 -14.72
CA MET A 81 0.91 -18.06 -15.36
C MET A 81 -0.58 -18.44 -15.42
N LEU A 82 -0.94 -19.27 -16.39
CA LEU A 82 -2.25 -19.91 -16.45
C LEU A 82 -2.23 -21.24 -15.68
N TYR A 83 -3.42 -21.76 -15.36
CA TYR A 83 -3.56 -23.09 -14.76
C TYR A 83 -3.74 -24.17 -15.84
N PRO A 84 -3.47 -25.46 -15.56
CA PRO A 84 -3.48 -26.50 -16.58
C PRO A 84 -4.79 -26.64 -17.37
N TYR A 85 -5.94 -26.40 -16.73
CA TYR A 85 -7.26 -26.46 -17.36
C TYR A 85 -7.86 -25.09 -17.66
N ASP A 86 -7.00 -24.08 -17.82
CA ASP A 86 -7.44 -22.73 -18.17
C ASP A 86 -8.02 -22.72 -19.59
N PRO A 87 -9.25 -22.21 -19.78
CA PRO A 87 -9.85 -22.13 -21.11
C PRO A 87 -9.19 -21.05 -21.99
N ASN A 88 -8.39 -20.15 -21.41
CA ASN A 88 -7.73 -19.07 -22.14
C ASN A 88 -6.30 -19.47 -22.57
N SER A 89 -5.84 -18.91 -23.68
CA SER A 89 -4.45 -19.05 -24.16
C SER A 89 -3.57 -17.92 -23.64
N GLU A 90 -2.28 -18.19 -23.42
CA GLU A 90 -1.29 -17.15 -23.12
C GLU A 90 -1.19 -16.11 -24.26
N ASP A 91 -1.48 -16.49 -25.51
CA ASP A 91 -1.42 -15.62 -26.69
C ASP A 91 -2.39 -14.42 -26.63
N PHE A 92 -3.44 -14.49 -25.79
CA PHE A 92 -4.32 -13.35 -25.56
C PHE A 92 -3.61 -12.19 -24.85
N TRP A 93 -2.59 -12.50 -24.05
CA TRP A 93 -1.81 -11.52 -23.31
C TRP A 93 -0.68 -10.99 -24.19
N LYS A 94 -1.02 -10.12 -25.14
CA LYS A 94 -0.10 -9.57 -26.15
C LYS A 94 1.14 -8.90 -25.56
N GLU A 95 1.03 -8.30 -24.37
CA GLU A 95 2.16 -7.69 -23.67
C GLU A 95 3.04 -8.70 -22.90
N GLY A 96 2.61 -9.96 -22.83
CA GLY A 96 3.25 -11.05 -22.10
C GLY A 96 2.69 -11.27 -20.69
N MET A 97 2.96 -12.45 -20.15
CA MET A 97 2.54 -12.84 -18.80
C MET A 97 3.17 -11.93 -17.73
N GLY A 98 2.37 -11.54 -16.73
CA GLY A 98 2.77 -10.64 -15.65
C GLY A 98 2.93 -9.16 -16.04
N MET A 99 2.75 -8.82 -17.32
CA MET A 99 2.97 -7.47 -17.86
C MET A 99 1.72 -6.61 -17.79
N LEU A 100 1.92 -5.28 -17.79
CA LEU A 100 0.83 -4.31 -17.76
C LEU A 100 0.06 -4.34 -19.08
N THR A 101 -1.24 -4.60 -18.99
CA THR A 101 -2.15 -4.66 -20.16
C THR A 101 -2.51 -3.28 -20.67
N GLN A 102 -3.15 -3.20 -21.84
CA GLN A 102 -3.72 -1.94 -22.35
C GLN A 102 -4.74 -1.33 -21.37
N LEU A 103 -5.57 -2.15 -20.71
CA LEU A 103 -6.47 -1.68 -19.66
C LEU A 103 -5.69 -1.03 -18.51
N GLY A 104 -4.61 -1.66 -18.06
CA GLY A 104 -3.76 -1.12 -16.98
C GLY A 104 -3.08 0.20 -17.35
N ARG A 105 -2.66 0.34 -18.61
CA ARG A 105 -2.11 1.60 -19.15
C ARG A 105 -3.18 2.70 -19.13
N LEU A 106 -4.38 2.40 -19.61
CA LEU A 106 -5.50 3.33 -19.61
C LEU A 106 -5.91 3.74 -18.18
N GLN A 107 -5.94 2.80 -17.24
CA GLN A 107 -6.22 3.08 -15.83
C GLN A 107 -5.23 4.09 -15.24
N HIS A 108 -3.93 3.91 -15.52
CA HIS A 108 -2.91 4.87 -15.08
C HIS A 108 -3.08 6.25 -15.71
N TYR A 109 -3.32 6.30 -17.02
CA TYR A 109 -3.58 7.56 -17.72
C TYR A 109 -4.81 8.29 -17.16
N ALA A 110 -5.93 7.58 -17.01
CA ALA A 110 -7.16 8.13 -16.47
C ALA A 110 -6.99 8.63 -15.03
N MET A 111 -6.25 7.90 -14.19
CA MET A 111 -5.88 8.33 -12.85
C MET A 111 -5.05 9.62 -12.89
N GLY A 112 -4.07 9.71 -13.79
CA GLY A 112 -3.26 10.91 -13.99
C GLY A 112 -4.10 12.14 -14.37
N VAL A 113 -4.98 11.99 -15.36
CA VAL A 113 -5.92 13.05 -15.78
C VAL A 113 -6.81 13.50 -14.62
N HIS A 114 -7.39 12.55 -13.87
CA HIS A 114 -8.24 12.86 -12.73
C HIS A 114 -7.51 13.67 -11.65
N LEU A 115 -6.27 13.27 -11.33
CA LEU A 115 -5.48 13.94 -10.29
C LEU A 115 -4.96 15.31 -10.76
N GLN A 116 -4.63 15.47 -12.03
CA GLN A 116 -4.31 16.79 -12.60
C GLN A 116 -5.49 17.74 -12.44
N GLN A 117 -6.70 17.29 -12.76
CA GLN A 117 -7.91 18.12 -12.60
C GLN A 117 -8.18 18.45 -11.13
N ARG A 118 -8.01 17.47 -10.24
CA ARG A 118 -8.20 17.64 -8.79
C ARG A 118 -7.23 18.65 -8.18
N TYR A 119 -5.99 18.69 -8.68
CA TYR A 119 -4.91 19.51 -8.16
C TYR A 119 -4.45 20.59 -9.14
N LYS A 120 -5.32 21.02 -10.05
CA LYS A 120 -5.01 22.00 -11.12
C LYS A 120 -4.47 23.33 -10.60
N ASP A 121 -4.86 23.73 -9.39
CA ASP A 121 -4.44 24.98 -8.76
C ASP A 121 -3.12 24.84 -7.98
N PHE A 122 -2.58 23.62 -7.90
CA PHE A 122 -1.32 23.29 -7.22
C PHE A 122 -0.25 22.74 -8.16
N ILE A 123 -0.63 21.96 -9.17
CA ILE A 123 0.27 21.32 -10.15
C ILE A 123 0.37 22.20 -11.39
N THR A 124 1.57 22.72 -11.67
CA THR A 124 1.83 23.58 -12.82
C THR A 124 2.19 22.80 -14.08
N THR A 125 2.40 21.48 -13.95
CA THR A 125 2.96 20.58 -14.98
C THR A 125 4.43 20.84 -15.31
N ASN A 126 5.12 21.66 -14.52
CA ASN A 126 6.57 21.82 -14.62
C ASN A 126 7.26 20.49 -14.24
N PRO A 127 8.10 19.91 -15.12
CA PRO A 127 8.70 18.60 -14.86
C PRO A 127 9.66 18.59 -13.66
N LYS A 128 10.04 19.76 -13.12
CA LYS A 128 10.90 19.90 -11.93
C LYS A 128 10.14 19.81 -10.61
N GLU A 129 8.81 19.88 -10.61
CA GLU A 129 7.99 19.88 -9.38
C GLU A 129 7.61 18.46 -8.92
N ILE A 130 7.94 17.43 -9.72
CA ILE A 130 7.59 16.04 -9.45
C ILE A 130 8.82 15.17 -9.23
N GLU A 131 8.70 14.26 -8.26
CA GLU A 131 9.58 13.11 -8.12
C GLU A 131 8.79 11.81 -8.32
N MET A 132 9.26 10.96 -9.23
CA MET A 132 8.65 9.65 -9.49
C MET A 132 9.59 8.53 -9.10
N ILE A 133 9.13 7.65 -8.21
CA ILE A 133 9.83 6.44 -7.78
C ILE A 133 8.93 5.23 -8.07
N ASN A 134 9.48 4.20 -8.70
CA ASN A 134 8.74 2.96 -8.99
C ASN A 134 9.53 1.71 -8.59
N SER A 135 8.86 0.59 -8.38
CA SER A 135 9.54 -0.70 -8.16
C SER A 135 10.33 -1.14 -9.40
N ASN A 136 11.43 -1.89 -9.23
CA ASN A 136 12.18 -2.50 -10.33
C ASN A 136 11.40 -3.65 -11.02
N ASN A 137 10.27 -3.31 -11.66
CA ASN A 137 9.48 -4.20 -12.50
C ASN A 137 8.90 -3.41 -13.68
N PHE A 138 9.05 -3.95 -14.89
CA PHE A 138 8.63 -3.26 -16.12
C PHE A 138 7.16 -2.83 -16.12
N ARG A 139 6.26 -3.62 -15.52
CA ARG A 139 4.83 -3.23 -15.44
C ARG A 139 4.61 -1.92 -14.69
N CYS A 140 5.45 -1.63 -13.70
CA CYS A 140 5.35 -0.41 -12.90
C CYS A 140 5.96 0.77 -13.65
N GLN A 141 7.07 0.55 -14.37
CA GLN A 141 7.67 1.55 -15.24
C GLN A 141 6.69 2.00 -16.34
N TYR A 142 6.04 1.07 -17.04
CA TYR A 142 5.02 1.41 -18.04
C TYR A 142 3.85 2.19 -17.45
N GLY A 143 3.37 1.77 -16.27
CA GLY A 143 2.30 2.46 -15.58
C GLY A 143 2.65 3.90 -15.23
N VAL A 144 3.88 4.16 -14.77
CA VAL A 144 4.36 5.51 -14.48
C VAL A 144 4.34 6.40 -15.72
N TYR A 145 4.79 5.92 -16.88
CA TYR A 145 4.76 6.72 -18.10
C TYR A 145 3.33 7.03 -18.57
N CYS A 146 2.42 6.08 -18.47
CA CYS A 146 1.00 6.33 -18.76
C CYS A 146 0.39 7.35 -17.80
N PHE A 147 0.72 7.26 -16.50
CA PHE A 147 0.26 8.20 -15.49
C PHE A 147 0.80 9.61 -15.73
N ILE A 148 2.10 9.75 -16.02
CA ILE A 148 2.74 11.02 -16.36
C ILE A 148 2.07 11.64 -17.60
N ALA A 149 1.78 10.84 -18.62
CA ALA A 149 1.11 11.33 -19.82
C ALA A 149 -0.28 11.92 -19.54
N GLY A 150 -0.97 11.45 -18.50
CA GLY A 150 -2.26 12.02 -18.07
C GLY A 150 -2.12 13.18 -17.09
N MET A 151 -1.12 13.13 -16.19
CA MET A 151 -1.01 14.10 -15.09
C MET A 151 -0.18 15.34 -15.43
N TYR A 152 0.82 15.19 -16.32
CA TYR A 152 1.79 16.21 -16.67
C TYR A 152 1.76 16.50 -18.18
N GLU A 153 0.56 16.72 -18.72
CA GLU A 153 0.41 17.30 -20.05
C GLU A 153 1.18 18.63 -20.13
N PRO A 154 2.10 18.84 -21.11
CA PRO A 154 2.96 20.02 -21.12
C PRO A 154 2.19 21.30 -21.46
N THR A 155 2.56 22.40 -20.79
CA THR A 155 2.28 23.75 -21.29
C THR A 155 3.15 24.07 -22.51
N LYS A 156 2.87 25.18 -23.19
CA LYS A 156 3.67 25.64 -24.36
C LYS A 156 5.17 25.78 -24.06
N GLU A 157 5.54 26.12 -22.82
CA GLU A 157 6.94 26.27 -22.41
C GLU A 157 7.71 24.95 -22.41
N PHE A 158 7.05 23.86 -22.01
CA PHE A 158 7.66 22.52 -21.89
C PHE A 158 7.35 21.60 -23.06
N SER A 159 6.53 22.05 -24.01
CA SER A 159 6.26 21.31 -25.24
C SER A 159 7.47 21.37 -26.19
N PHE A 160 7.86 20.22 -26.74
CA PHE A 160 8.89 20.14 -27.78
C PHE A 160 8.32 19.89 -29.18
N THR A 161 7.02 19.61 -29.28
CA THR A 161 6.28 19.40 -30.54
C THR A 161 4.78 19.58 -30.29
N ASP A 162 4.04 20.06 -31.29
CA ASP A 162 2.58 20.19 -31.21
C ASP A 162 1.84 18.88 -31.55
N GLU A 163 2.56 17.87 -32.05
CA GLU A 163 1.98 16.58 -32.47
C GLU A 163 1.61 15.67 -31.30
N ILE A 164 2.30 15.79 -30.17
CA ILE A 164 2.07 14.98 -28.98
C ILE A 164 2.07 15.84 -27.72
N LYS A 165 1.01 15.67 -26.94
CA LYS A 165 0.81 16.29 -25.63
C LYS A 165 1.53 15.50 -24.53
N TRP A 166 2.84 15.36 -24.67
CA TRP A 166 3.69 14.60 -23.74
C TRP A 166 5.02 15.32 -23.53
N GLN A 167 5.58 15.18 -22.33
CA GLN A 167 6.92 15.68 -22.01
C GLN A 167 7.73 14.62 -21.24
N PRO A 168 9.05 14.60 -21.43
CA PRO A 168 9.92 13.67 -20.72
C PRO A 168 10.00 14.02 -19.23
N ILE A 169 9.61 13.07 -18.37
CA ILE A 169 9.80 13.14 -16.92
C ILE A 169 10.53 11.89 -16.47
N ILE A 170 11.59 12.08 -15.70
CA ILE A 170 12.43 10.99 -15.20
C ILE A 170 11.66 10.23 -14.12
N SER A 171 11.59 8.91 -14.25
CA SER A 171 11.18 8.03 -13.16
C SER A 171 12.34 7.17 -12.71
N ARG A 172 12.62 7.19 -11.41
CA ARG A 172 13.69 6.42 -10.78
C ARG A 172 13.16 5.09 -10.28
N GLN A 173 13.94 4.03 -10.45
CA GLN A 173 13.66 2.78 -9.78
C GLN A 173 14.07 2.87 -8.31
N ALA A 174 13.24 2.31 -7.44
CA ALA A 174 13.38 2.35 -5.98
C ALA A 174 14.58 1.55 -5.45
N GLU A 175 15.36 0.90 -6.32
CA GLU A 175 16.60 0.25 -5.97
C GLU A 175 17.71 1.31 -5.87
N TYR A 176 17.68 2.07 -4.78
CA TYR A 176 18.67 3.08 -4.49
C TYR A 176 19.63 2.56 -3.42
N LYS A 177 20.90 2.40 -3.78
CA LYS A 177 21.98 1.96 -2.86
C LYS A 177 21.68 0.63 -2.15
N GLY A 178 21.08 -0.34 -2.85
CA GLY A 178 20.78 -1.67 -2.30
C GLY A 178 19.62 -1.73 -1.30
N LYS A 179 18.86 -0.63 -1.13
CA LYS A 179 17.62 -0.62 -0.33
C LYS A 179 16.43 -0.63 -1.26
N SER A 180 15.54 -1.60 -1.09
CA SER A 180 14.28 -1.67 -1.83
C SER A 180 13.15 -1.07 -0.98
N VAL A 181 12.59 0.06 -1.41
CA VAL A 181 11.47 0.73 -0.72
C VAL A 181 10.11 0.27 -1.25
N LEU A 182 10.04 -0.19 -2.51
CA LEU A 182 8.79 -0.55 -3.20
C LEU A 182 8.74 -2.02 -3.65
N THR A 183 9.73 -2.83 -3.28
CA THR A 183 9.76 -4.28 -3.52
C THR A 183 10.23 -5.02 -2.27
N ARG A 184 10.02 -6.34 -2.23
CA ARG A 184 10.61 -7.17 -1.18
C ARG A 184 12.11 -7.26 -1.43
N GLY A 185 12.89 -6.63 -0.56
CA GLY A 185 14.34 -6.81 -0.54
C GLY A 185 14.73 -8.21 -0.04
N LYS A 186 15.98 -8.62 -0.30
CA LYS A 186 16.55 -9.84 0.28
C LYS A 186 16.66 -9.65 1.80
N CYS A 187 15.94 -10.46 2.57
CA CYS A 187 15.95 -10.38 4.02
C CYS A 187 15.79 -11.78 4.60
N LYS A 188 16.90 -12.33 5.10
CA LYS A 188 16.95 -13.69 5.67
C LYS A 188 15.89 -13.90 6.76
N ILE A 189 15.72 -12.93 7.67
CA ILE A 189 14.73 -13.00 8.74
C ILE A 189 13.32 -13.05 8.17
N SER A 190 13.00 -12.20 7.20
CA SER A 190 11.67 -12.23 6.55
C SER A 190 11.42 -13.55 5.81
N ASP A 191 12.44 -14.15 5.23
CA ASP A 191 12.33 -15.45 4.54
C ASP A 191 12.11 -16.59 5.56
N GLU A 192 12.84 -16.57 6.68
CA GLU A 192 12.67 -17.50 7.80
C GLU A 192 11.27 -17.37 8.43
N ASP A 193 10.80 -16.15 8.69
CA ASP A 193 9.46 -15.87 9.21
C ASP A 193 8.37 -16.35 8.24
N SER A 194 8.55 -16.14 6.93
CA SER A 194 7.61 -16.64 5.93
C SER A 194 7.58 -18.17 5.89
N TYR A 195 8.74 -18.81 6.04
CA TYR A 195 8.85 -20.27 6.10
C TYR A 195 8.22 -20.85 7.38
N ALA A 196 8.42 -20.18 8.52
CA ALA A 196 7.84 -20.53 9.81
C ALA A 196 6.31 -20.37 9.80
N LEU A 197 5.80 -19.24 9.27
CA LEU A 197 4.37 -18.99 9.12
C LEU A 197 3.68 -20.05 8.27
N LYS A 198 4.33 -20.56 7.21
CA LYS A 198 3.78 -21.65 6.39
C LYS A 198 3.66 -22.99 7.11
N ARG A 199 4.33 -23.15 8.27
CA ARG A 199 4.33 -24.37 9.10
C ARG A 199 3.67 -24.16 10.46
N SER A 200 3.09 -22.99 10.70
CA SER A 200 2.49 -22.67 11.98
C SER A 200 1.18 -23.43 12.20
N VAL A 201 0.66 -23.39 13.43
CA VAL A 201 -0.65 -23.98 13.74
C VAL A 201 -1.76 -23.28 12.95
N GLU A 202 -1.65 -21.97 12.74
CA GLU A 202 -2.58 -21.17 11.94
C GLU A 202 -2.57 -21.60 10.47
N ALA A 203 -1.41 -22.00 9.95
CA ALA A 203 -1.28 -22.54 8.60
C ALA A 203 -2.12 -23.80 8.42
N ASN A 204 -1.93 -24.75 9.33
CA ASN A 204 -2.64 -26.03 9.32
C ASN A 204 -4.13 -25.81 9.52
N ARG A 205 -4.52 -24.97 10.50
CA ARG A 205 -5.91 -24.60 10.73
C ARG A 205 -6.57 -23.96 9.51
N THR A 206 -5.84 -23.12 8.78
CA THR A 206 -6.33 -22.51 7.53
C THR A 206 -6.52 -23.57 6.45
N LYS A 207 -5.57 -24.51 6.31
CA LYS A 207 -5.66 -25.62 5.37
C LYS A 207 -6.84 -26.53 5.66
N GLU A 208 -7.06 -26.89 6.92
CA GLU A 208 -8.20 -27.68 7.37
C GLU A 208 -9.51 -26.94 7.12
N LYS A 209 -9.59 -25.65 7.50
CA LYS A 209 -10.79 -24.83 7.32
C LYS A 209 -11.23 -24.73 5.86
N TYR A 210 -10.29 -24.64 4.92
CA TYR A 210 -10.57 -24.49 3.49
C TYR A 210 -10.30 -25.76 2.67
N HIS A 211 -10.20 -26.91 3.32
CA HIS A 211 -9.84 -28.19 2.70
C HIS A 211 -10.74 -28.53 1.50
N ASP A 212 -12.06 -28.38 1.63
CA ASP A 212 -13.00 -28.70 0.56
C ASP A 212 -12.90 -27.74 -0.63
N LEU A 213 -12.66 -26.45 -0.35
CA LEU A 213 -12.41 -25.45 -1.39
C LEU A 213 -11.12 -25.79 -2.16
N TYR A 214 -10.07 -26.13 -1.44
CA TYR A 214 -8.78 -26.51 -2.02
C TYR A 214 -8.89 -27.76 -2.90
N ASN A 215 -9.61 -28.79 -2.44
CA ASN A 215 -9.90 -29.97 -3.24
C ASN A 215 -10.74 -29.65 -4.47
N PHE A 216 -11.77 -28.82 -4.31
CA PHE A 216 -12.62 -28.37 -5.40
C PHE A 216 -11.81 -27.63 -6.47
N TRP A 217 -11.01 -26.63 -6.08
CA TRP A 217 -10.15 -25.90 -7.01
C TRP A 217 -9.06 -26.78 -7.61
N SER A 218 -8.53 -27.75 -6.87
CA SER A 218 -7.53 -28.68 -7.41
C SER A 218 -8.07 -29.49 -8.58
N ARG A 219 -9.27 -30.07 -8.41
CA ARG A 219 -9.92 -30.89 -9.44
C ARG A 219 -10.28 -30.06 -10.69
N ASN A 220 -10.77 -28.84 -10.49
CA ASN A 220 -11.27 -28.02 -11.59
C ASN A 220 -10.16 -27.24 -12.33
N SER A 221 -9.08 -26.85 -11.66
CA SER A 221 -7.96 -26.15 -12.29
C SER A 221 -6.90 -27.09 -12.87
N GLY A 222 -6.88 -28.36 -12.45
CA GLY A 222 -5.82 -29.31 -12.81
C GLY A 222 -4.50 -29.09 -12.07
N ARG A 223 -4.44 -28.15 -11.12
CA ARG A 223 -3.28 -27.84 -10.28
C ARG A 223 -3.55 -28.22 -8.84
N LEU A 224 -2.63 -28.91 -8.18
CA LEU A 224 -2.76 -29.15 -6.73
C LEU A 224 -2.76 -27.81 -5.97
N ILE A 225 -3.87 -27.53 -5.28
CA ILE A 225 -4.05 -26.41 -4.38
C ILE A 225 -4.09 -26.96 -2.96
N ASP A 226 -3.03 -26.75 -2.18
CA ASP A 226 -2.91 -27.30 -0.81
C ASP A 226 -2.53 -26.25 0.24
N SER A 227 -2.50 -24.98 -0.16
CA SER A 227 -2.12 -23.83 0.67
C SER A 227 -2.83 -22.56 0.21
N TRP A 228 -2.94 -21.58 1.12
CA TRP A 228 -3.52 -20.28 0.80
C TRP A 228 -2.71 -19.52 -0.24
N VAL A 229 -1.41 -19.83 -0.38
CA VAL A 229 -0.55 -19.21 -1.40
C VAL A 229 -0.97 -19.65 -2.78
N LEU A 230 -1.14 -20.96 -3.01
CA LEU A 230 -1.58 -21.50 -4.29
C LEU A 230 -3.03 -21.13 -4.60
N ALA A 231 -3.89 -21.13 -3.57
CA ALA A 231 -5.27 -20.65 -3.71
C ALA A 231 -5.31 -19.16 -4.12
N SER A 232 -4.51 -18.31 -3.46
CA SER A 232 -4.40 -16.90 -3.81
C SER A 232 -3.86 -16.68 -5.22
N ASP A 233 -2.93 -17.53 -5.68
CA ASP A 233 -2.38 -17.47 -7.03
C ASP A 233 -3.45 -17.77 -8.09
N LEU A 234 -4.18 -18.88 -7.95
CA LEU A 234 -5.30 -19.23 -8.84
C LEU A 234 -6.38 -18.14 -8.84
N GLY A 235 -6.76 -17.65 -7.65
CA GLY A 235 -7.74 -16.57 -7.52
C GLY A 235 -7.30 -15.28 -8.22
N LYS A 236 -6.00 -14.95 -8.22
CA LYS A 236 -5.47 -13.81 -8.97
C LYS A 236 -5.53 -14.03 -10.47
N THR A 237 -5.30 -15.24 -10.96
CA THR A 237 -5.44 -15.53 -12.39
C THR A 237 -6.87 -15.30 -12.85
N LEU A 238 -7.84 -15.91 -12.17
CA LEU A 238 -9.27 -15.71 -12.45
C LEU A 238 -9.68 -14.22 -12.35
N ALA A 239 -9.11 -13.47 -11.40
CA ALA A 239 -9.34 -12.03 -11.28
C ALA A 239 -8.87 -11.26 -12.51
N CYS A 240 -7.63 -11.51 -12.96
CA CYS A 240 -7.06 -10.83 -14.12
C CYS A 240 -7.87 -11.14 -15.38
N GLU A 241 -8.25 -12.39 -15.57
CA GLU A 241 -9.07 -12.82 -16.70
C GLU A 241 -10.43 -12.13 -16.70
N LYS A 242 -11.09 -12.09 -15.54
CA LYS A 242 -12.41 -11.48 -15.39
C LYS A 242 -12.37 -9.98 -15.66
N GLU A 243 -11.41 -9.27 -15.07
CA GLU A 243 -11.22 -7.84 -15.27
C GLU A 243 -10.88 -7.49 -16.73
N TYR A 244 -10.35 -8.46 -17.48
CA TYR A 244 -10.01 -8.32 -18.89
C TYR A 244 -11.05 -8.94 -19.84
N ASN A 245 -12.24 -9.28 -19.34
CA ASN A 245 -13.37 -9.87 -20.09
C ASN A 245 -13.02 -11.17 -20.83
N LEU A 246 -12.13 -11.98 -20.26
CA LEU A 246 -11.84 -13.33 -20.74
C LEU A 246 -12.83 -14.36 -20.17
N THR A 247 -12.77 -15.57 -20.72
CA THR A 247 -13.67 -16.65 -20.32
C THR A 247 -13.34 -17.08 -18.89
N ILE A 248 -14.33 -17.02 -18.01
CA ILE A 248 -14.24 -17.61 -16.67
C ILE A 248 -15.11 -18.87 -16.64
N PRO A 249 -14.54 -20.04 -16.30
CA PRO A 249 -15.33 -21.25 -16.20
C PRO A 249 -16.36 -21.15 -15.08
N GLU A 250 -17.49 -21.82 -15.22
CA GLU A 250 -18.63 -21.74 -14.28
C GLU A 250 -18.21 -22.02 -12.83
N TRP A 251 -17.32 -22.99 -12.61
CA TRP A 251 -16.80 -23.32 -11.29
C TRP A 251 -16.03 -22.15 -10.64
N GLY A 252 -15.38 -21.30 -11.44
CA GLY A 252 -14.66 -20.12 -10.98
C GLY A 252 -15.59 -18.99 -10.56
N LEU A 253 -16.77 -18.88 -11.20
CA LEU A 253 -17.78 -17.88 -10.86
C LEU A 253 -18.48 -18.18 -9.52
N LYS A 254 -18.58 -19.46 -9.13
CA LYS A 254 -19.25 -19.92 -7.90
C LYS A 254 -18.72 -19.25 -6.63
N TYR A 255 -17.48 -18.79 -6.62
CA TYR A 255 -16.84 -18.15 -5.47
C TYR A 255 -16.68 -16.63 -5.62
N TRP A 256 -17.10 -16.06 -6.76
CA TRP A 256 -17.11 -14.61 -6.99
C TRP A 256 -18.43 -13.95 -6.60
N SER A 257 -19.49 -14.73 -6.43
CA SER A 257 -20.83 -14.26 -6.04
C SER A 257 -20.97 -13.89 -4.56
N PHE A 258 -19.89 -13.94 -3.77
CA PHE A 258 -19.91 -13.38 -2.42
C PHE A 258 -19.51 -11.91 -2.48
N PRO A 259 -20.41 -10.96 -2.15
CA PRO A 259 -19.97 -9.62 -1.85
C PRO A 259 -18.95 -9.73 -0.72
N VAL A 260 -17.75 -9.23 -0.97
CA VAL A 260 -16.78 -8.98 0.09
C VAL A 260 -17.49 -8.01 1.05
N LYS A 261 -17.92 -8.53 2.20
CA LYS A 261 -18.45 -7.73 3.29
C LYS A 261 -17.35 -6.86 3.88
#